data_AF-A0A2P6W1M4-F1
#
_entry.id   AF-A0A2P6W1M4-F1
#
_cell.length_a   1.000
_cell.length_b   1.000
_cell.length_c   1.000
_cell.angle_alpha   90.00
_cell.angle_beta   90.00
_cell.angle_gamma   90.00
#
_symmetry.space_group_name_H-M   'P 1'
#
loop_
_entity.id
_entity.type
_entity.pdbx_description
1 polymer ?
#
loop_
_entity_poly.entity_id
_entity_poly.type
_entity_poly.pdbx_seq_one_letter_code
_entity_poly.pdbx_strand_id
1 'polypeptide(L)'
;MLLERFNILVSALQLVPFPPTVVGAKSSEPDNIIAISPSLGSGPPTTAVASETVKNATRRSTGTMCNLIAQSMSSQFIKKMLIVRLLPNKFLTLSIKVLYMLEEEKRKELKNRLEREFSDYYEISGGKNYRFHQLEAVRKLALKLAEKIDEDPDRKVLEIAALYHDIGRAEDIEDGEMDPFKGHEGHDERGAEKVGEFISENVSKEELEKIEKMIRNHHSEAKTLEGRIMQDADDLSNFGVNNLWRQIHYASYHELDLEDSFEYFWDTAVNEYQQKIEEMYFEETREIARKRLERHKEAVENIERERNAEDF
;
A
#
# COMPACT_ATOMS: atom_id res chain seq x y z
N MET A 1 29.85 9.06 -19.20
CA MET A 1 28.38 8.94 -18.99
C MET A 1 27.90 9.23 -17.57
N LEU A 2 28.61 8.87 -16.49
CA LEU A 2 28.22 9.27 -15.12
C LEU A 2 28.63 10.71 -14.74
N LEU A 3 29.75 11.21 -15.28
CA LEU A 3 30.22 12.59 -15.03
C LEU A 3 29.41 13.69 -15.74
N GLU A 4 28.77 13.41 -16.88
CA GLU A 4 27.95 14.40 -17.59
C GLU A 4 26.59 14.66 -16.92
N ARG A 5 26.06 13.68 -16.18
CA ARG A 5 24.79 13.85 -15.46
C ARG A 5 24.94 14.68 -14.17
N PHE A 6 26.16 14.76 -13.62
CA PHE A 6 26.43 15.56 -12.42
C PHE A 6 26.51 17.06 -12.74
N ASN A 7 27.09 17.44 -13.89
CA ASN A 7 27.21 18.84 -14.29
C ASN A 7 25.88 19.50 -14.69
N ILE A 8 24.90 18.73 -15.19
CA ILE A 8 23.56 19.26 -15.52
C ILE A 8 22.79 19.61 -14.25
N LEU A 9 22.99 18.88 -13.14
CA LEU A 9 22.31 19.13 -11.87
C LEU A 9 22.86 20.39 -11.16
N VAL A 10 24.18 20.60 -11.21
CA VAL A 10 24.84 21.75 -10.56
C VAL A 10 24.51 23.08 -11.28
N SER A 11 24.32 23.06 -12.61
CA SER A 11 23.92 24.26 -13.35
C SER A 11 22.44 24.62 -13.20
N ALA A 12 21.57 23.67 -12.83
CA ALA A 12 20.15 23.93 -12.59
C ALA A 12 19.89 24.58 -11.21
N LEU A 13 20.76 24.35 -10.23
CA LEU A 13 20.62 24.94 -8.88
C LEU A 13 21.05 26.41 -8.79
N GLN A 14 21.75 26.96 -9.78
CA GLN A 14 22.24 28.34 -9.74
C GLN A 14 21.28 29.39 -10.34
N LEU A 15 20.09 28.99 -10.82
CA LEU A 15 19.22 29.88 -11.60
C LEU A 15 17.76 29.97 -11.12
N VAL A 16 17.42 29.46 -9.95
CA VAL A 16 16.07 29.66 -9.37
C VAL A 16 16.13 30.83 -8.39
N PRO A 17 15.63 32.04 -8.75
CA PRO A 17 15.46 33.09 -7.77
C PRO A 17 14.43 32.65 -6.74
N PHE A 18 14.78 32.74 -5.45
CA PHE A 18 13.83 32.56 -4.35
C PHE A 18 12.66 33.54 -4.53
N PRO A 19 11.41 33.10 -4.37
CA PRO A 19 10.29 34.03 -4.32
C PRO A 19 10.46 34.98 -3.13
N PRO A 20 10.06 36.26 -3.25
CA PRO A 20 10.16 37.21 -2.14
C PRO A 20 9.31 36.73 -0.97
N THR A 21 9.91 36.76 0.22
CA THR A 21 9.29 36.43 1.50
C THR A 21 8.02 37.28 1.67
N VAL A 22 6.86 36.63 1.73
CA VAL A 22 5.61 37.30 2.12
C VAL A 22 5.64 37.49 3.63
N VAL A 23 6.16 38.63 4.07
CA VAL A 23 6.09 39.06 5.47
C VAL A 23 4.67 39.54 5.72
N GLY A 24 3.85 38.72 6.38
CA GLY A 24 2.53 39.16 6.85
C GLY A 24 1.56 38.05 7.25
N ALA A 25 1.84 37.33 8.33
CA ALA A 25 0.79 36.65 9.08
C ALA A 25 1.01 36.92 10.58
N LYS A 26 -0.03 37.46 11.22
CA LYS A 26 -0.07 37.77 12.64
C LYS A 26 -0.13 36.46 13.42
N SER A 27 0.66 36.40 14.49
CA SER A 27 0.63 35.36 15.51
C SER A 27 -0.78 35.15 16.06
N SER A 28 -1.37 34.00 15.76
CA SER A 28 -2.35 33.35 16.64
C SER A 28 -1.62 32.27 17.45
N GLU A 29 -1.98 32.17 18.71
CA GLU A 29 -1.40 31.27 19.73
C GLU A 29 -1.37 29.79 19.26
N PRO A 30 -0.42 28.98 19.75
CA PRO A 30 -0.34 27.57 19.37
C PRO A 30 -1.50 26.81 20.01
N ASP A 31 -2.50 26.47 19.20
CA ASP A 31 -3.43 25.41 19.55
C ASP A 31 -2.65 24.10 19.66
N ASN A 32 -2.86 23.44 20.80
CA ASN A 32 -2.26 22.19 21.24
C ASN A 32 -1.87 21.24 20.09
N ILE A 33 -0.61 20.80 20.12
CA ILE A 33 -0.12 19.64 19.37
C ILE A 33 -1.04 18.46 19.68
N ILE A 34 -1.96 18.15 18.74
CA ILE A 34 -2.76 16.95 18.82
C ILE A 34 -1.96 15.83 18.17
N ALA A 35 -1.33 15.00 18.99
CA ALA A 35 -0.97 13.65 18.59
C ALA A 35 -2.28 12.89 18.29
N ILE A 36 -2.56 12.60 17.01
CA ILE A 36 -3.70 11.79 16.59
C ILE A 36 -3.18 10.54 15.87
N SER A 37 -3.20 9.45 16.64
CA SER A 37 -3.14 8.06 16.18
C SER A 37 -4.33 7.72 15.28
N PRO A 38 -4.19 6.84 14.25
CA PRO A 38 -5.32 6.30 13.53
C PRO A 38 -5.99 5.16 14.32
N SER A 39 -7.22 5.44 14.79
CA SER A 39 -8.36 4.53 14.97
C SER A 39 -8.13 3.11 15.53
N LEU A 40 -8.28 2.95 16.86
CA LEU A 40 -8.62 1.67 17.50
C LEU A 40 -10.12 1.62 17.83
N GLY A 41 -10.89 0.86 17.03
CA GLY A 41 -12.29 0.55 17.32
C GLY A 41 -12.42 -0.66 18.25
N SER A 42 -12.68 -0.44 19.54
CA SER A 42 -12.97 -1.49 20.52
C SER A 42 -14.48 -1.66 20.76
N GLY A 43 -15.04 -2.82 20.42
CA GLY A 43 -16.37 -3.27 20.86
C GLY A 43 -16.28 -4.57 21.68
N PRO A 44 -17.08 -4.75 22.75
CA PRO A 44 -16.92 -5.87 23.69
C PRO A 44 -17.55 -7.17 23.18
N PRO A 45 -17.08 -8.36 23.61
CA PRO A 45 -17.68 -9.63 23.22
C PRO A 45 -18.93 -9.93 24.05
N THR A 46 -20.02 -10.26 23.36
CA THR A 46 -21.24 -10.80 23.95
C THR A 46 -21.04 -12.24 24.42
N THR A 47 -21.43 -12.48 25.67
CA THR A 47 -21.49 -13.77 26.36
C THR A 47 -22.48 -14.74 25.69
N ALA A 48 -22.01 -15.92 25.28
CA ALA A 48 -22.86 -17.05 24.92
C ALA A 48 -22.95 -18.04 26.09
N VAL A 49 -24.17 -18.25 26.58
CA VAL A 49 -24.55 -19.22 27.60
C VAL A 49 -24.66 -20.61 26.96
N ALA A 50 -23.99 -21.60 27.56
CA ALA A 50 -24.16 -23.00 27.27
C ALA A 50 -25.51 -23.51 27.80
N SER A 51 -26.21 -24.34 27.02
CA SER A 51 -27.11 -25.34 27.59
C SER A 51 -27.09 -26.62 26.78
N GLU A 52 -27.36 -27.69 27.50
CA GLU A 52 -26.87 -29.05 27.34
C GLU A 52 -27.99 -29.98 26.86
N THR A 53 -27.58 -31.12 26.28
CA THR A 53 -28.32 -32.40 26.25
C THR A 53 -29.38 -32.61 25.16
N VAL A 54 -29.17 -33.62 24.29
CA VAL A 54 -29.98 -34.86 24.25
C VAL A 54 -29.17 -35.97 23.56
N LYS A 55 -29.03 -37.09 24.26
CA LYS A 55 -28.48 -38.37 23.79
C LYS A 55 -29.54 -39.19 23.04
N ASN A 56 -29.13 -39.90 21.99
CA ASN A 56 -29.18 -41.37 21.84
C ASN A 56 -29.58 -41.90 20.45
N ALA A 57 -28.73 -42.83 19.97
CA ALA A 57 -29.01 -44.10 19.28
C ALA A 57 -29.66 -44.04 17.87
N THR A 58 -29.33 -44.86 16.86
CA THR A 58 -28.87 -46.25 16.83
C THR A 58 -28.41 -46.65 15.41
N ARG A 59 -27.35 -47.48 15.32
CA ARG A 59 -27.04 -48.61 14.40
C ARG A 59 -27.37 -48.62 12.88
N ARG A 60 -26.31 -49.02 12.15
CA ARG A 60 -26.16 -50.03 11.06
C ARG A 60 -26.58 -49.68 9.61
N SER A 61 -25.62 -49.83 8.69
CA SER A 61 -25.61 -50.71 7.49
C SER A 61 -24.75 -50.06 6.37
N THR A 62 -23.57 -50.62 6.07
CA THR A 62 -23.23 -51.43 4.88
C THR A 62 -23.48 -50.78 3.52
N GLY A 63 -22.43 -50.74 2.68
CA GLY A 63 -22.58 -50.98 1.24
C GLY A 63 -22.23 -49.82 0.31
N THR A 64 -21.02 -49.89 -0.25
CA THR A 64 -20.72 -49.80 -1.68
C THR A 64 -21.63 -48.91 -2.54
N MET A 65 -21.16 -47.72 -2.95
CA MET A 65 -21.32 -47.14 -4.29
C MET A 65 -20.71 -45.73 -4.32
N CYS A 66 -19.51 -45.60 -4.88
CA CYS A 66 -19.03 -44.34 -5.49
C CYS A 66 -17.75 -44.59 -6.31
N ASN A 67 -17.79 -45.59 -7.20
CA ASN A 67 -16.79 -45.80 -8.24
C ASN A 67 -17.48 -45.67 -9.60
N LEU A 68 -17.86 -44.45 -10.00
CA LEU A 68 -18.33 -44.18 -11.37
C LEU A 68 -18.36 -42.68 -11.78
N ILE A 69 -17.55 -41.81 -11.16
CA ILE A 69 -17.35 -40.41 -11.63
C ILE A 69 -15.86 -40.08 -11.92
N ALA A 70 -14.94 -41.03 -11.72
CA ALA A 70 -13.50 -40.77 -11.87
C ALA A 70 -12.90 -41.02 -13.28
N GLN A 71 -13.71 -41.28 -14.32
CA GLN A 71 -13.18 -41.74 -15.62
C GLN A 71 -13.43 -40.85 -16.86
N SER A 72 -14.04 -39.66 -16.75
CA SER A 72 -14.20 -38.79 -17.93
C SER A 72 -13.45 -37.44 -17.89
N MET A 73 -12.74 -37.10 -16.81
CA MET A 73 -12.02 -35.81 -16.72
C MET A 73 -10.49 -35.88 -16.78
N SER A 74 -9.86 -37.05 -16.92
CA SER A 74 -8.39 -37.15 -16.85
C SER A 74 -7.65 -37.20 -18.20
N SER A 75 -8.33 -37.41 -19.34
CA SER A 75 -7.62 -37.62 -20.62
C SER A 75 -7.12 -36.32 -21.28
N GLN A 76 -7.89 -35.22 -21.20
CA GLN A 76 -7.43 -33.92 -21.73
C GLN A 76 -6.50 -33.17 -20.78
N PHE A 77 -6.66 -33.36 -19.47
CA PHE A 77 -5.82 -32.72 -18.44
C PHE A 77 -4.41 -33.35 -18.38
N ILE A 78 -4.33 -34.68 -18.50
CA ILE A 78 -3.03 -35.38 -18.51
C ILE A 78 -2.29 -35.16 -19.85
N LYS A 79 -2.99 -35.01 -20.99
CA LYS A 79 -2.33 -34.67 -22.26
C LYS A 79 -1.75 -33.24 -22.28
N LYS A 80 -2.39 -32.28 -21.59
CA LYS A 80 -1.81 -30.94 -21.43
C LYS A 80 -0.63 -30.93 -20.44
N MET A 81 -0.68 -31.70 -19.35
CA MET A 81 0.47 -31.85 -18.44
C MET A 81 1.67 -32.58 -19.05
N LEU A 82 1.45 -33.54 -19.96
CA LEU A 82 2.57 -34.28 -20.56
C LEU A 82 3.33 -33.48 -21.64
N ILE A 83 2.67 -32.53 -22.33
CA ILE A 83 3.34 -31.67 -23.33
C ILE A 83 4.26 -30.63 -22.65
N VAL A 84 4.03 -30.33 -21.38
CA VAL A 84 4.84 -29.38 -20.59
C VAL A 84 6.18 -29.98 -20.11
N ARG A 85 6.34 -31.31 -20.14
CA ARG A 85 7.49 -31.98 -19.51
C ARG A 85 8.77 -32.07 -20.36
N LEU A 86 8.78 -31.49 -21.57
CA LEU A 86 9.89 -31.64 -22.53
C LEU A 86 10.55 -30.33 -22.96
N LEU A 87 10.24 -29.20 -22.33
CA LEU A 87 10.92 -27.93 -22.61
C LEU A 87 11.77 -27.48 -21.42
N PRO A 88 12.97 -26.90 -21.65
CA PRO A 88 13.87 -26.47 -20.59
C PRO A 88 13.17 -25.49 -19.63
N ASN A 89 13.23 -25.83 -18.34
CA ASN A 89 12.52 -25.25 -17.19
C ASN A 89 12.50 -23.71 -17.05
N LYS A 90 13.31 -22.97 -17.82
CA LYS A 90 13.39 -21.50 -17.76
C LYS A 90 12.38 -20.77 -18.65
N PHE A 91 11.90 -21.39 -19.75
CA PHE A 91 10.93 -20.73 -20.62
C PHE A 91 9.49 -20.87 -20.12
N LEU A 92 9.19 -22.00 -19.47
CA LEU A 92 7.83 -22.32 -19.05
C LEU A 92 7.41 -21.57 -17.78
N THR A 93 8.36 -21.27 -16.90
CA THR A 93 8.15 -20.39 -15.74
C THR A 93 7.93 -18.93 -16.15
N LEU A 94 8.56 -18.46 -17.23
CA LEU A 94 8.34 -17.12 -17.76
C LEU A 94 6.98 -16.99 -18.45
N SER A 95 6.60 -17.98 -19.28
CA SER A 95 5.33 -17.95 -20.01
C SER A 95 4.10 -18.15 -19.10
N ILE A 96 4.22 -18.84 -17.97
CA ILE A 96 3.13 -18.95 -16.98
C ILE A 96 3.05 -17.69 -16.09
N LYS A 97 4.18 -17.06 -15.72
CA LYS A 97 4.16 -15.76 -15.00
C LYS A 97 3.43 -14.65 -15.79
N VAL A 98 3.51 -14.69 -17.12
CA VAL A 98 2.85 -13.70 -18.00
C VAL A 98 1.32 -13.91 -18.07
N LEU A 99 0.82 -15.14 -17.86
CA LEU A 99 -0.61 -15.43 -18.04
C LEU A 99 -1.52 -14.89 -16.91
N TYR A 100 -0.95 -14.48 -15.78
CA TYR A 100 -1.69 -14.07 -14.57
C TYR A 100 -1.40 -12.64 -14.11
N MET A 101 -0.64 -11.87 -14.88
CA MET A 101 -0.36 -10.45 -14.61
C MET A 101 -1.09 -9.58 -15.62
N LEU A 102 -1.41 -8.33 -15.24
CA LEU A 102 -1.84 -7.33 -16.21
C LEU A 102 -0.82 -7.26 -17.35
N GLU A 103 -1.32 -7.45 -18.58
CA GLU A 103 -0.55 -7.21 -19.79
C GLU A 103 0.11 -5.84 -19.72
N GLU A 104 1.36 -5.75 -20.16
CA GLU A 104 2.21 -4.57 -19.96
C GLU A 104 1.59 -3.29 -20.55
N GLU A 105 0.96 -3.38 -21.73
CA GLU A 105 0.25 -2.26 -22.35
C GLU A 105 -0.99 -1.83 -21.54
N LYS A 106 -1.80 -2.78 -21.06
CA LYS A 106 -2.98 -2.48 -20.23
C LYS A 106 -2.56 -1.83 -18.90
N ARG A 107 -1.51 -2.35 -18.28
CA ARG A 107 -0.90 -1.79 -17.08
C ARG A 107 -0.42 -0.37 -17.29
N LYS A 108 0.27 -0.11 -18.41
CA LYS A 108 0.75 1.22 -18.78
C LYS A 108 -0.42 2.19 -18.97
N GLU A 109 -1.47 1.76 -19.66
CA GLU A 109 -2.68 2.56 -19.85
C GLU A 109 -3.34 2.92 -18.51
N LEU A 110 -3.56 1.95 -17.63
CA LEU A 110 -4.11 2.19 -16.28
C LEU A 110 -3.25 3.19 -15.49
N LYS A 111 -1.92 3.00 -15.48
CA LYS A 111 -1.01 3.95 -14.82
C LYS A 111 -1.13 5.36 -15.39
N ASN A 112 -1.21 5.51 -16.72
CA ASN A 112 -1.35 6.82 -17.34
C ASN A 112 -2.70 7.48 -16.99
N ARG A 113 -3.78 6.71 -16.88
CA ARG A 113 -5.08 7.22 -16.42
C ARG A 113 -4.99 7.73 -14.98
N LEU A 114 -4.36 6.95 -14.10
CA LEU A 114 -4.13 7.35 -12.70
C LEU A 114 -3.22 8.58 -12.57
N GLU A 115 -2.14 8.63 -13.35
CA GLU A 115 -1.20 9.77 -13.34
C GLU A 115 -1.91 11.07 -13.72
N ARG A 116 -2.83 11.03 -14.69
CA ARG A 116 -3.65 12.20 -15.07
C ARG A 116 -4.60 12.61 -13.96
N GLU A 117 -5.21 11.66 -13.26
CA GLU A 117 -6.11 11.96 -12.13
C GLU A 117 -5.35 12.68 -11.00
N PHE A 118 -4.12 12.24 -10.71
CA PHE A 118 -3.25 12.82 -9.70
C PHE A 118 -2.19 13.75 -10.33
N SER A 119 -2.61 14.58 -11.28
CA SER A 119 -1.73 15.54 -11.96
C SER A 119 -1.97 16.97 -11.50
N ASP A 120 -0.90 17.77 -11.58
CA ASP A 120 -0.90 19.22 -11.35
C ASP A 120 -1.44 19.66 -9.98
N TYR A 121 -1.13 18.87 -8.94
CA TYR A 121 -1.38 19.24 -7.55
C TYR A 121 -0.14 19.04 -6.67
N TYR A 122 -0.18 19.62 -5.47
CA TYR A 122 0.86 19.51 -4.46
C TYR A 122 0.32 18.88 -3.18
N GLU A 123 0.89 17.76 -2.73
CA GLU A 123 0.56 17.17 -1.43
C GLU A 123 1.44 17.79 -0.34
N ILE A 124 0.82 18.31 0.72
CA ILE A 124 1.53 19.04 1.79
C ILE A 124 2.69 18.22 2.37
N SER A 125 2.50 16.91 2.59
CA SER A 125 3.55 16.00 3.11
C SER A 125 4.16 15.09 2.04
N GLY A 126 4.29 15.53 0.80
CA GLY A 126 4.84 14.69 -0.26
C GLY A 126 5.36 15.40 -1.51
N GLY A 127 4.95 16.64 -1.72
CA GLY A 127 5.32 17.42 -2.88
C GLY A 127 4.42 17.18 -4.10
N LYS A 128 4.91 17.59 -5.27
CA LYS A 128 4.15 17.55 -6.51
C LYS A 128 3.74 16.11 -6.88
N ASN A 129 2.45 15.88 -7.11
CA ASN A 129 1.87 14.63 -7.58
C ASN A 129 2.22 13.39 -6.72
N TYR A 130 2.48 13.58 -5.42
CA TYR A 130 2.99 12.52 -4.53
C TYR A 130 2.13 11.24 -4.53
N ARG A 131 0.80 11.38 -4.49
CA ARG A 131 -0.14 10.26 -4.38
C ARG A 131 0.02 9.25 -5.51
N PHE A 132 0.26 9.70 -6.75
CA PHE A 132 0.52 8.78 -7.85
C PHE A 132 1.77 7.93 -7.61
N HIS A 133 2.87 8.56 -7.19
CA HIS A 133 4.13 7.86 -6.92
C HIS A 133 4.02 6.89 -5.75
N GLN A 134 3.29 7.30 -4.72
CA GLN A 134 2.94 6.48 -3.57
C GLN A 134 2.14 5.24 -3.99
N LEU A 135 1.05 5.41 -4.74
CA LEU A 135 0.23 4.30 -5.27
C LEU A 135 1.06 3.34 -6.15
N GLU A 136 1.98 3.87 -6.96
CA GLU A 136 2.88 3.03 -7.74
C GLU A 136 3.85 2.22 -6.86
N ALA A 137 4.34 2.81 -5.76
CA ALA A 137 5.18 2.13 -4.79
C ALA A 137 4.42 1.01 -4.08
N VAL A 138 3.19 1.27 -3.62
CA VAL A 138 2.30 0.27 -3.00
C VAL A 138 2.06 -0.89 -3.95
N ARG A 139 1.71 -0.63 -5.22
CA ARG A 139 1.57 -1.67 -6.25
C ARG A 139 2.84 -2.54 -6.37
N LYS A 140 4.02 -1.92 -6.43
CA LYS A 140 5.30 -2.65 -6.53
C LYS A 140 5.57 -3.50 -5.28
N LEU A 141 5.20 -3.00 -4.09
CA LEU A 141 5.35 -3.72 -2.84
C LEU A 141 4.39 -4.89 -2.75
N ALA A 142 3.11 -4.70 -3.05
CA ALA A 142 2.08 -5.74 -3.06
C ALA A 142 2.48 -6.92 -3.97
N LEU A 143 2.95 -6.63 -5.19
CA LEU A 143 3.42 -7.66 -6.11
C LEU A 143 4.66 -8.42 -5.59
N LYS A 144 5.59 -7.73 -4.92
CA LYS A 144 6.76 -8.39 -4.32
C LYS A 144 6.40 -9.22 -3.08
N LEU A 145 5.45 -8.77 -2.27
CA LEU A 145 4.94 -9.54 -1.14
C LEU A 145 4.22 -10.80 -1.63
N ALA A 146 3.39 -10.69 -2.66
CA ALA A 146 2.75 -11.82 -3.33
C ALA A 146 3.74 -12.82 -3.97
N GLU A 147 5.01 -12.47 -4.14
CA GLU A 147 6.07 -13.42 -4.56
C GLU A 147 6.78 -14.11 -3.39
N LYS A 148 6.63 -13.57 -2.17
CA LYS A 148 7.32 -14.03 -0.96
C LYS A 148 6.46 -14.95 -0.09
N ILE A 149 5.14 -14.75 -0.10
CA ILE A 149 4.21 -15.57 0.67
C ILE A 149 3.91 -16.89 -0.06
N ASP A 150 3.65 -17.95 0.71
CA ASP A 150 3.28 -19.28 0.19
C ASP A 150 1.77 -19.40 -0.06
N GLU A 151 1.20 -18.39 -0.71
CA GLU A 151 -0.20 -18.34 -1.13
C GLU A 151 -0.30 -17.81 -2.57
N ASP A 152 -1.41 -18.11 -3.25
CA ASP A 152 -1.62 -17.73 -4.66
C ASP A 152 -2.75 -16.70 -4.78
N PRO A 153 -2.46 -15.40 -4.55
CA PRO A 153 -3.46 -14.35 -4.72
C PRO A 153 -3.81 -14.15 -6.19
N ASP A 154 -5.01 -13.64 -6.44
CA ASP A 154 -5.38 -13.09 -7.75
C ASP A 154 -4.54 -11.84 -8.04
N ARG A 155 -3.39 -12.05 -8.69
CA ARG A 155 -2.38 -11.01 -8.94
C ARG A 155 -2.93 -9.84 -9.74
N LYS A 156 -3.89 -10.07 -10.64
CA LYS A 156 -4.50 -9.02 -11.45
C LYS A 156 -5.39 -8.13 -10.56
N VAL A 157 -6.26 -8.74 -9.77
CA VAL A 157 -7.10 -8.03 -8.79
C VAL A 157 -6.25 -7.27 -7.78
N LEU A 158 -5.23 -7.92 -7.20
CA LEU A 158 -4.30 -7.30 -6.26
C LEU A 158 -3.57 -6.11 -6.87
N GLU A 159 -3.04 -6.25 -8.09
CA GLU A 159 -2.29 -5.18 -8.74
C GLU A 159 -3.16 -3.94 -8.98
N ILE A 160 -4.39 -4.13 -9.46
CA ILE A 160 -5.30 -3.02 -9.76
C ILE A 160 -5.78 -2.37 -8.47
N ALA A 161 -6.21 -3.16 -7.48
CA ALA A 161 -6.65 -2.63 -6.20
C ALA A 161 -5.54 -1.83 -5.51
N ALA A 162 -4.31 -2.35 -5.46
CA ALA A 162 -3.17 -1.63 -4.89
C ALA A 162 -2.88 -0.30 -5.61
N LEU A 163 -3.05 -0.26 -6.93
CA LEU A 163 -2.81 0.93 -7.73
C LEU A 163 -3.91 2.00 -7.57
N TYR A 164 -5.14 1.61 -7.21
CA TYR A 164 -6.31 2.50 -7.17
C TYR A 164 -6.95 2.65 -5.78
N HIS A 165 -6.41 2.06 -4.72
CA HIS A 165 -7.06 2.06 -3.39
C HIS A 165 -7.37 3.47 -2.86
N ASP A 166 -6.51 4.44 -3.15
CA ASP A 166 -6.68 5.84 -2.78
C ASP A 166 -7.31 6.72 -3.86
N ILE A 167 -7.93 6.17 -4.92
CA ILE A 167 -8.47 6.99 -6.02
C ILE A 167 -9.54 8.01 -5.58
N GLY A 168 -10.20 7.76 -4.44
CA GLY A 168 -11.14 8.70 -3.82
C GLY A 168 -10.47 9.96 -3.26
N ARG A 169 -9.15 9.92 -2.99
CA ARG A 169 -8.36 11.08 -2.51
C ARG A 169 -8.22 12.18 -3.55
N ALA A 170 -8.46 11.89 -4.84
CA ALA A 170 -8.45 12.91 -5.88
C ALA A 170 -9.50 14.02 -5.64
N GLU A 171 -10.57 13.70 -4.91
CA GLU A 171 -11.60 14.67 -4.52
C GLU A 171 -11.17 15.56 -3.34
N ASP A 172 -10.09 15.21 -2.64
CA ASP A 172 -9.53 16.01 -1.54
C ASP A 172 -8.57 17.10 -2.06
N ILE A 173 -8.34 17.16 -3.38
CA ILE A 173 -7.51 18.17 -4.01
C ILE A 173 -8.33 19.46 -4.15
N GLU A 174 -7.97 20.46 -3.36
CA GLU A 174 -8.62 21.78 -3.35
C GLU A 174 -7.58 22.83 -3.76
N ASP A 175 -7.93 23.67 -4.74
CA ASP A 175 -7.07 24.76 -5.24
C ASP A 175 -5.64 24.32 -5.65
N GLY A 176 -5.48 23.07 -6.09
CA GLY A 176 -4.20 22.50 -6.52
C GLY A 176 -3.34 21.99 -5.37
N GLU A 177 -3.88 21.90 -4.16
CA GLU A 177 -3.21 21.36 -2.98
C GLU A 177 -4.02 20.23 -2.35
N MET A 178 -3.33 19.34 -1.62
CA MET A 178 -3.98 18.29 -0.84
C MET A 178 -3.30 18.17 0.52
N ASP A 179 -4.09 18.30 1.58
CA ASP A 179 -3.67 17.99 2.95
C ASP A 179 -3.93 16.51 3.22
N PRO A 180 -2.89 15.68 3.40
CA PRO A 180 -3.08 14.25 3.60
C PRO A 180 -3.80 13.91 4.91
N PHE A 181 -3.87 14.86 5.85
CA PHE A 181 -4.50 14.72 7.16
C PHE A 181 -5.90 15.33 7.24
N LYS A 182 -6.37 16.00 6.18
CA LYS A 182 -7.77 16.47 6.04
C LYS A 182 -8.47 15.74 4.90
N GLY A 183 -9.80 15.77 4.89
CA GLY A 183 -10.61 15.14 3.84
C GLY A 183 -10.57 13.60 3.81
N HIS A 184 -9.78 12.97 4.68
CA HIS A 184 -9.52 11.53 4.69
C HIS A 184 -10.76 10.67 5.00
N GLU A 185 -11.87 11.22 5.49
CA GLU A 185 -13.04 10.41 5.81
C GLU A 185 -13.81 10.05 4.53
N GLY A 186 -14.07 8.75 4.36
CA GLY A 186 -14.92 8.21 3.31
C GLY A 186 -14.29 8.13 1.91
N HIS A 187 -12.98 8.35 1.78
CA HIS A 187 -12.31 8.23 0.47
C HIS A 187 -12.24 6.77 -0.01
N ASP A 188 -12.35 5.81 0.90
CA ASP A 188 -12.51 4.39 0.62
C ASP A 188 -13.87 4.09 -0.03
N GLU A 189 -14.97 4.66 0.46
CA GLU A 189 -16.27 4.57 -0.23
C GLU A 189 -16.25 5.30 -1.58
N ARG A 190 -15.81 6.57 -1.61
CA ARG A 190 -15.70 7.34 -2.86
C ARG A 190 -14.85 6.60 -3.89
N GLY A 191 -13.70 6.10 -3.45
CA GLY A 191 -12.78 5.33 -4.27
C GLY A 191 -13.41 4.08 -4.85
N ALA A 192 -14.14 3.33 -4.02
CA ALA A 192 -14.85 2.13 -4.46
C ALA A 192 -16.00 2.40 -5.42
N GLU A 193 -16.64 3.57 -5.34
CA GLU A 193 -17.71 3.96 -6.27
C GLU A 193 -17.17 4.43 -7.62
N LYS A 194 -16.06 5.19 -7.64
CA LYS A 194 -15.51 5.75 -8.88
C LYS A 194 -14.55 4.82 -9.63
N VAL A 195 -13.92 3.84 -8.98
CA VAL A 195 -12.85 3.02 -9.60
C VAL A 195 -13.30 2.35 -10.91
N GLY A 196 -14.58 1.96 -11.02
CA GLY A 196 -15.14 1.35 -12.22
C GLY A 196 -14.99 2.21 -13.48
N GLU A 197 -14.99 3.54 -13.35
CA GLU A 197 -14.79 4.48 -14.45
C GLU A 197 -13.39 4.36 -15.06
N PHE A 198 -12.40 3.94 -14.26
CA PHE A 198 -11.01 3.83 -14.68
C PHE A 198 -10.68 2.45 -15.25
N ILE A 199 -11.27 1.39 -14.70
CA ILE A 199 -10.78 0.02 -14.89
C ILE A 199 -11.74 -0.93 -15.59
N SER A 200 -13.02 -0.57 -15.77
CA SER A 200 -14.07 -1.50 -16.23
C SER A 200 -13.79 -2.15 -17.60
N GLU A 201 -13.07 -1.47 -18.50
CA GLU A 201 -12.66 -2.02 -19.79
C GLU A 201 -11.55 -3.08 -19.69
N ASN A 202 -10.90 -3.20 -18.53
CA ASN A 202 -9.74 -4.07 -18.30
C ASN A 202 -10.04 -5.26 -17.39
N VAL A 203 -11.23 -5.31 -16.79
CA VAL A 203 -11.62 -6.34 -15.81
C VAL A 203 -12.98 -6.97 -16.13
N SER A 204 -13.19 -8.21 -15.67
CA SER A 204 -14.53 -8.80 -15.65
C SER A 204 -15.38 -8.14 -14.57
N LYS A 205 -16.70 -8.36 -14.62
CA LYS A 205 -17.61 -7.87 -13.59
C LYS A 205 -17.25 -8.42 -12.20
N GLU A 206 -16.89 -9.70 -12.13
CA GLU A 206 -16.48 -10.35 -10.87
C GLU A 206 -15.16 -9.80 -10.34
N GLU A 207 -14.20 -9.49 -11.22
CA GLU A 207 -12.94 -8.84 -10.85
C GLU A 207 -13.19 -7.41 -10.33
N LEU A 208 -14.07 -6.65 -11.00
CA LEU A 208 -14.46 -5.31 -10.57
C LEU A 208 -15.08 -5.32 -9.17
N GLU A 209 -16.06 -6.20 -8.92
CA GLU A 209 -16.71 -6.33 -7.60
C GLU A 209 -15.70 -6.67 -6.48
N LYS A 210 -14.70 -7.51 -6.77
CA LYS A 210 -13.61 -7.79 -5.82
C LYS A 210 -12.76 -6.56 -5.55
N ILE A 211 -12.37 -5.82 -6.58
CA ILE A 211 -11.54 -4.62 -6.49
C ILE A 211 -12.28 -3.54 -5.69
N GLU A 212 -13.52 -3.22 -6.05
CA GLU A 212 -14.35 -2.24 -5.32
C GLU A 212 -14.49 -2.63 -3.84
N LYS A 213 -14.65 -3.92 -3.54
CA LYS A 213 -14.72 -4.39 -2.16
C LYS A 213 -13.38 -4.24 -1.43
N MET A 214 -12.25 -4.50 -2.08
CA MET A 214 -10.93 -4.29 -1.47
C MET A 214 -10.70 -2.82 -1.16
N ILE A 215 -10.99 -1.94 -2.12
CA ILE A 215 -10.86 -0.49 -1.96
C ILE A 215 -11.77 0.00 -0.83
N ARG A 216 -13.05 -0.38 -0.82
CA ARG A 216 -13.99 0.05 0.24
C ARG A 216 -13.57 -0.37 1.64
N ASN A 217 -12.82 -1.46 1.79
CA ASN A 217 -12.46 -2.00 3.09
C ASN A 217 -10.99 -1.77 3.44
N HIS A 218 -10.24 -0.95 2.69
CA HIS A 218 -8.79 -0.89 2.85
C HIS A 218 -8.34 -0.27 4.19
N HIS A 219 -9.21 0.47 4.89
CA HIS A 219 -9.00 0.95 6.28
C HIS A 219 -9.62 0.06 7.37
N SER A 220 -10.25 -1.05 7.00
CA SER A 220 -10.90 -1.99 7.92
C SER A 220 -10.24 -3.37 7.86
N GLU A 221 -10.61 -4.29 8.76
CA GLU A 221 -10.02 -5.63 8.78
C GLU A 221 -10.20 -6.36 7.42
N ALA A 222 -9.08 -6.69 6.77
CA ALA A 222 -9.08 -7.34 5.47
C ALA A 222 -9.44 -8.83 5.59
N LYS A 223 -10.51 -9.22 4.89
CA LYS A 223 -11.03 -10.60 4.90
C LYS A 223 -10.49 -11.49 3.77
N THR A 224 -9.89 -10.89 2.75
CA THR A 224 -9.32 -11.61 1.60
C THR A 224 -7.80 -11.67 1.71
N LEU A 225 -7.19 -12.63 1.00
CA LEU A 225 -5.74 -12.70 0.90
C LEU A 225 -5.19 -11.43 0.23
N GLU A 226 -5.78 -11.03 -0.90
CA GLU A 226 -5.38 -9.84 -1.65
C GLU A 226 -5.52 -8.56 -0.82
N GLY A 227 -6.59 -8.45 -0.03
CA GLY A 227 -6.81 -7.30 0.86
C GLY A 227 -5.72 -7.18 1.92
N ARG A 228 -5.35 -8.30 2.54
CA ARG A 228 -4.28 -8.36 3.54
C ARG A 228 -2.93 -7.97 2.93
N ILE A 229 -2.61 -8.46 1.73
CA ILE A 229 -1.36 -8.11 1.04
C ILE A 229 -1.34 -6.63 0.67
N MET A 230 -2.46 -6.10 0.20
CA MET A 230 -2.58 -4.69 -0.18
C MET A 230 -2.40 -3.77 1.03
N GLN A 231 -3.06 -4.06 2.16
CA GLN A 231 -2.92 -3.29 3.40
C GLN A 231 -1.48 -3.32 3.92
N ASP A 232 -0.87 -4.51 4.01
CA ASP A 232 0.54 -4.64 4.39
C ASP A 232 1.47 -3.84 3.46
N ALA A 233 1.19 -3.83 2.16
CA ALA A 233 1.99 -3.08 1.18
C ALA A 233 1.81 -1.56 1.31
N ASP A 234 0.59 -1.11 1.60
CA ASP A 234 0.27 0.30 1.83
C ASP A 234 0.91 0.80 3.12
N ASP A 235 0.72 0.08 4.23
CA ASP A 235 1.39 0.38 5.49
C ASP A 235 2.91 0.43 5.31
N LEU A 236 3.49 -0.62 4.72
CA LEU A 236 4.94 -0.73 4.51
C LEU A 236 5.52 0.40 3.66
N SER A 237 4.74 1.00 2.76
CA SER A 237 5.19 2.10 1.91
C SER A 237 5.48 3.38 2.71
N ASN A 238 4.89 3.53 3.89
CA ASN A 238 5.13 4.62 4.83
C ASN A 238 6.33 4.37 5.78
N PHE A 239 7.02 3.23 5.64
CA PHE A 239 8.21 2.91 6.44
C PHE A 239 9.52 3.28 5.74
N GLY A 240 10.50 3.65 6.56
CA GLY A 240 11.89 3.79 6.18
C GLY A 240 12.29 5.19 5.74
N VAL A 241 13.52 5.31 5.25
CA VAL A 241 14.17 6.57 4.87
C VAL A 241 13.36 7.39 3.85
N ASN A 242 12.54 6.74 3.02
CA ASN A 242 11.66 7.47 2.10
C ASN A 242 10.65 8.37 2.84
N ASN A 243 10.24 7.99 4.05
CA ASN A 243 9.31 8.78 4.83
C ASN A 243 9.93 10.08 5.37
N LEU A 244 11.26 10.18 5.45
CA LEU A 244 11.92 11.46 5.76
C LEU A 244 11.55 12.55 4.76
N TRP A 245 11.38 12.20 3.48
CA TRP A 245 10.92 13.16 2.47
C TRP A 245 9.59 13.78 2.87
N ARG A 246 8.63 12.96 3.30
CA ARG A 246 7.32 13.42 3.74
C ARG A 246 7.39 14.29 4.99
N GLN A 247 8.19 13.87 5.97
CA GLN A 247 8.40 14.62 7.20
C GLN A 247 9.01 16.00 6.93
N ILE A 248 10.04 16.08 6.08
CA ILE A 248 10.66 17.35 5.68
C ILE A 248 9.65 18.26 4.97
N HIS A 249 8.87 17.71 4.04
CA HIS A 249 7.83 18.48 3.35
C HIS A 249 6.77 19.02 4.30
N TYR A 250 6.29 18.19 5.23
CA TYR A 250 5.31 18.58 6.23
C TYR A 250 5.86 19.65 7.17
N ALA A 251 7.05 19.44 7.73
CA ALA A 251 7.71 20.39 8.61
C ALA A 251 7.93 21.74 7.91
N SER A 252 8.40 21.72 6.66
CA SER A 252 8.60 22.94 5.86
C SER A 252 7.30 23.70 5.60
N TYR A 253 6.18 23.01 5.39
CA TYR A 253 4.89 23.65 5.15
C TYR A 253 4.31 24.28 6.43
N HIS A 254 4.50 23.62 7.58
CA HIS A 254 4.00 24.06 8.88
C HIS A 254 4.97 24.94 9.66
N GLU A 255 6.09 25.36 9.05
CA GLU A 255 7.13 26.16 9.68
C GLU A 255 7.69 25.53 10.97
N LEU A 256 7.71 24.20 11.04
CA LEU A 256 8.30 23.44 12.14
C LEU A 256 9.82 23.44 12.01
N ASP A 257 10.51 23.49 13.15
CA ASP A 257 11.96 23.35 13.15
C ASP A 257 12.39 21.86 13.15
N LEU A 258 13.70 21.65 13.10
CA LEU A 258 14.26 20.29 13.12
C LEU A 258 14.08 19.60 14.48
N GLU A 259 14.06 20.36 15.58
CA GLU A 259 13.87 19.80 16.92
C GLU A 259 12.46 19.24 17.05
N ASP A 260 11.44 20.01 16.65
CA ASP A 260 10.04 19.57 16.61
C ASP A 260 9.88 18.27 15.81
N SER A 261 10.61 18.17 14.69
CA SER A 261 10.59 16.99 13.82
C SER A 261 11.24 15.76 14.45
N PHE A 262 12.34 15.94 15.20
CA PHE A 262 13.03 14.86 15.91
C PHE A 262 12.26 14.40 17.14
N GLU A 263 11.73 15.33 17.94
CA GLU A 263 10.87 15.02 19.09
C GLU A 263 9.66 14.20 18.62
N TYR A 264 8.96 14.64 17.58
CA TYR A 264 7.86 13.86 17.01
C TYR A 264 8.31 12.47 16.55
N PHE A 265 9.44 12.36 15.85
CA PHE A 265 9.93 11.08 15.35
C PHE A 265 10.19 10.09 16.48
N TRP A 266 10.96 10.51 17.50
CA TRP A 266 11.37 9.64 18.60
C TRP A 266 10.24 9.34 19.58
N ASP A 267 9.47 10.35 19.97
CA ASP A 267 8.47 10.20 21.03
C ASP A 267 7.16 9.62 20.52
N THR A 268 6.83 9.86 19.24
CA THR A 268 5.56 9.44 18.63
C THR A 268 5.75 8.44 17.50
N ALA A 269 6.41 8.83 16.41
CA ALA A 269 6.39 8.05 15.17
C ALA A 269 7.00 6.65 15.34
N VAL A 270 8.09 6.50 16.09
CA VAL A 270 8.71 5.19 16.36
C VAL A 270 7.72 4.23 17.04
N ASN A 271 6.95 4.71 18.02
CA ASN A 271 5.97 3.89 18.73
C ASN A 271 4.80 3.51 17.81
N GLU A 272 4.32 4.44 16.99
CA GLU A 272 3.27 4.17 15.99
C GLU A 272 3.73 3.15 14.95
N TYR A 273 4.97 3.27 14.46
CA TYR A 273 5.55 2.28 13.55
C TYR A 273 5.68 0.91 14.19
N GLN A 274 6.04 0.82 15.48
CA GLN A 274 6.10 -0.45 16.19
C GLN A 274 4.73 -1.09 16.32
N GLN A 275 3.69 -0.32 16.68
CA GLN A 275 2.31 -0.81 16.74
C GLN A 275 1.86 -1.31 15.37
N LYS A 276 2.13 -0.53 14.32
CA LYS A 276 1.77 -0.88 12.95
C LYS A 276 2.46 -2.16 12.47
N ILE A 277 3.71 -2.39 12.87
CA ILE A 277 4.42 -3.66 12.59
C ILE A 277 3.66 -4.85 13.20
N GLU A 278 3.14 -4.73 14.42
CA GLU A 278 2.40 -5.82 15.06
C GLU A 278 1.04 -6.07 14.39
N GLU A 279 0.43 -5.04 13.83
CA GLU A 279 -0.85 -5.11 13.09
C GLU A 279 -0.73 -5.77 11.71
N MET A 280 0.45 -5.71 11.07
CA MET A 280 0.68 -6.31 9.75
C MET A 280 0.35 -7.81 9.73
N TYR A 281 -0.20 -8.29 8.62
CA TYR A 281 -0.71 -9.65 8.48
C TYR A 281 0.39 -10.69 8.27
N PHE A 282 1.46 -10.36 7.55
CA PHE A 282 2.51 -11.32 7.16
C PHE A 282 3.84 -11.06 7.87
N GLU A 283 4.47 -12.12 8.36
CA GLU A 283 5.77 -12.01 9.03
C GLU A 283 6.86 -11.48 8.09
N GLU A 284 6.78 -11.81 6.80
CA GLU A 284 7.65 -11.27 5.76
C GLU A 284 7.55 -9.75 5.65
N THR A 285 6.35 -9.18 5.81
CA THR A 285 6.14 -7.73 5.83
C THR A 285 6.74 -7.14 7.10
N ARG A 286 6.47 -7.74 8.27
CA ARG A 286 7.02 -7.29 9.56
C ARG A 286 8.54 -7.25 9.56
N GLU A 287 9.20 -8.28 9.01
CA GLU A 287 10.65 -8.32 8.92
C GLU A 287 11.20 -7.15 8.07
N ILE A 288 10.54 -6.82 6.95
CA ILE A 288 10.94 -5.70 6.10
C ILE A 288 10.67 -4.36 6.79
N ALA A 289 9.51 -4.23 7.46
CA ALA A 289 9.13 -3.03 8.19
C ALA A 289 10.10 -2.72 9.33
N ARG A 290 10.48 -3.72 10.15
CA ARG A 290 11.52 -3.58 11.18
C ARG A 290 12.84 -3.09 10.59
N LYS A 291 13.31 -3.70 9.50
CA LYS A 291 14.55 -3.27 8.81
C LYS A 291 14.45 -1.83 8.28
N ARG A 292 13.29 -1.42 7.78
CA ARG A 292 13.07 -0.05 7.30
C ARG A 292 13.05 0.95 8.46
N LEU A 293 12.38 0.61 9.57
CA LEU A 293 12.35 1.44 10.76
C LEU A 293 13.76 1.65 11.33
N GLU A 294 14.57 0.61 11.45
CA GLU A 294 15.95 0.76 11.92
C GLU A 294 16.78 1.67 11.01
N ARG A 295 16.66 1.53 9.69
CA ARG A 295 17.32 2.47 8.75
C ARG A 295 16.80 3.90 8.86
N HIS A 296 15.54 4.08 9.24
CA HIS A 296 14.96 5.40 9.46
C HIS A 296 15.59 6.05 10.70
N LYS A 297 15.66 5.29 11.81
CA LYS A 297 16.33 5.72 13.05
C LYS A 297 17.79 6.09 12.79
N GLU A 298 18.54 5.20 12.13
CA GLU A 298 19.94 5.46 11.75
C GLU A 298 20.08 6.76 10.93
N ALA A 299 19.13 7.03 10.03
CA ALA A 299 19.15 8.25 9.24
C ALA A 299 18.87 9.50 10.09
N VAL A 300 17.92 9.46 11.01
CA VAL A 300 17.65 10.57 11.95
C VAL A 300 18.84 10.81 12.87
N GLU A 301 19.41 9.76 13.47
CA GLU A 301 20.60 9.83 14.31
C GLU A 301 21.80 10.44 13.56
N ASN A 302 21.96 10.14 12.27
CA ASN A 302 23.01 10.77 11.46
C ASN A 302 22.78 12.27 11.33
N ILE A 303 21.55 12.70 11.05
CA ILE A 303 21.22 14.14 10.93
C ILE A 303 21.47 14.85 12.26
N GLU A 304 21.10 14.23 13.39
CA GLU A 304 21.37 14.76 14.74
C GLU A 304 22.87 14.92 15.00
N ARG A 305 23.67 13.88 14.70
CA ARG A 305 25.13 13.93 14.86
C ARG A 305 25.77 15.00 14.00
N GLU A 306 25.40 15.09 12.72
CA GLU A 306 25.90 16.11 11.80
C GLU A 306 25.54 17.53 12.28
N ARG A 307 24.30 17.73 12.75
CA ARG A 307 23.85 19.00 13.34
C ARG A 307 24.66 19.40 14.57
N ASN A 308 25.03 18.41 15.40
CA ASN A 308 25.76 18.63 16.65
C ASN A 308 27.29 18.55 16.49
N ALA A 309 27.79 18.33 15.26
CA ALA A 309 29.20 18.11 14.94
C ALA A 309 29.84 16.94 15.73
N GLU A 310 29.07 15.88 15.96
CA GLU A 310 29.48 14.65 16.66
C GLU A 310 30.07 13.58 15.72
N ASP A 311 30.14 13.87 14.43
CA ASP A 311 30.66 13.00 13.38
C ASP A 311 32.15 13.26 13.03
N PHE A 312 32.82 14.13 13.81
CA PHE A 312 34.26 14.45 13.73
C PHE A 312 35.15 13.61 14.66
#